data_AF-A0A9X5ATP5-F1
#
_entry.id   AF-A0A9X5ATP5-F1
#
_cell.length_a   1.000
_cell.length_b   1.000
_cell.length_c   1.000
_cell.angle_alpha   90.00
_cell.angle_beta   90.00
_cell.angle_gamma   90.00
#
_symmetry.space_group_name_H-M   'P 1'
#
loop_
_entity.id
_entity.type
_entity.pdbx_description
1 polymer ?
#
loop_
_entity_poly.entity_id
_entity_poly.type
_entity_poly.pdbx_seq_one_letter_code
_entity_poly.pdbx_strand_id
1 'polypeptide(L)'
;MPRYTIRISNPDIAYEASDIVLPDGDRARELAVRLVADLFSSGPQAFETGWSSCSIHVVAEDGEAVFVASAAEAALIERDLVRSASASLADN
;
A
#
# COMPACT_ATOMS: atom_id res chain seq x y z
N MET A 1 -13.36 6.64 -16.27
CA MET A 1 -12.88 5.73 -15.21
C MET A 1 -12.02 6.55 -14.28
N PRO A 2 -12.24 6.51 -12.96
CA PRO A 2 -11.35 7.20 -12.04
C PRO A 2 -9.94 6.61 -12.18
N ARG A 3 -8.92 7.45 -12.02
CA ARG A 3 -7.52 7.05 -11.97
C ARG A 3 -6.99 7.27 -10.58
N TYR A 4 -6.14 6.36 -10.13
CA TYR A 4 -5.46 6.45 -8.85
C TYR A 4 -3.96 6.27 -9.06
N THR A 5 -3.16 6.95 -8.26
CA THR A 5 -1.70 6.86 -8.26
C THR A 5 -1.26 6.37 -6.90
N ILE A 6 -0.42 5.34 -6.87
CA ILE A 6 0.20 4.86 -5.63
C ILE A 6 1.56 5.55 -5.51
N ARG A 7 1.91 6.12 -4.36
CA ARG A 7 3.22 6.75 -4.12
C ARG A 7 3.82 6.22 -2.83
N ILE A 8 5.12 5.94 -2.80
CA ILE A 8 5.81 5.37 -1.63
C ILE A 8 7.00 6.26 -1.25
N SER A 9 6.80 7.22 -0.36
CA SER A 9 7.82 8.22 -0.02
C SER A 9 8.40 8.01 1.37
N ASN A 10 9.71 8.14 1.53
CA ASN A 10 10.40 8.31 2.82
C ASN A 10 10.77 9.81 2.97
N PRO A 11 10.78 10.39 4.19
CA PRO A 11 11.27 11.76 4.45
C PRO A 11 12.61 12.11 3.78
N ASP A 12 13.52 11.15 3.60
CA ASP A 12 14.82 11.38 2.94
C ASP A 12 14.83 11.00 1.45
N ILE A 13 13.91 10.14 1.00
CA ILE A 13 13.87 9.58 -0.36
C ILE A 13 12.41 9.44 -0.81
N ALA A 14 11.95 10.34 -1.68
CA ALA A 14 10.66 10.21 -2.35
C ALA A 14 10.78 9.20 -3.51
N TYR A 15 10.48 7.93 -3.25
CA TYR A 15 10.35 6.96 -4.34
C TYR A 15 8.94 7.04 -4.94
N GLU A 16 8.85 7.23 -6.24
CA GLU A 16 7.57 7.26 -6.95
C GLU A 16 7.43 5.97 -7.73
N ALA A 17 6.64 5.03 -7.22
CA ALA A 17 6.25 3.84 -7.98
C ALA A 17 5.00 4.22 -8.82
N SER A 18 5.20 4.38 -10.13
CA SER A 18 4.32 5.05 -11.09
C SER A 18 2.88 4.52 -11.22
N ASP A 19 1.95 5.46 -11.44
CA ASP A 19 0.68 5.41 -12.20
C ASP A 19 0.00 4.04 -12.39
N ILE A 20 -0.52 3.46 -11.30
CA ILE A 20 -1.36 2.25 -11.38
C ILE A 20 -2.82 2.65 -11.58
N VAL A 21 -3.26 2.71 -12.85
CA VAL A 21 -4.65 3.02 -13.19
C VAL A 21 -5.57 1.87 -12.77
N LEU A 22 -6.40 2.13 -11.75
CA LEU A 22 -7.43 1.22 -11.28
C LEU A 22 -8.80 1.86 -11.36
N PRO A 23 -9.84 1.09 -11.72
CA PRO A 23 -11.19 1.63 -11.92
C PRO A 23 -11.93 1.97 -10.62
N ASP A 24 -11.37 1.63 -9.46
CA ASP A 24 -12.03 1.67 -8.15
C ASP A 24 -11.03 1.97 -7.01
N GLY A 25 -11.43 2.82 -6.05
CA GLY A 25 -10.60 3.28 -4.95
C GLY A 25 -10.33 2.23 -3.87
N ASP A 26 -11.28 1.32 -3.60
CA ASP A 26 -11.09 0.22 -2.66
C ASP A 26 -10.09 -0.79 -3.23
N ARG A 27 -10.18 -1.08 -4.54
CA ARG A 27 -9.18 -1.89 -5.24
C ARG A 27 -7.80 -1.24 -5.27
N ALA A 28 -7.74 0.07 -5.43
CA ALA A 28 -6.48 0.82 -5.36
C ALA A 28 -5.83 0.73 -3.98
N ARG A 29 -6.62 0.85 -2.92
CA ARG A 29 -6.17 0.65 -1.55
C ARG A 29 -5.71 -0.78 -1.29
N GLU A 30 -6.49 -1.79 -1.67
CA GLU A 30 -6.11 -3.21 -1.51
C GLU A 30 -4.79 -3.51 -2.21
N LEU A 31 -4.62 -3.03 -3.45
CA LEU A 31 -3.40 -3.23 -4.19
C LEU A 31 -2.22 -2.52 -3.51
N ALA A 32 -2.39 -1.25 -3.11
CA ALA A 32 -1.36 -0.49 -2.41
C ALA A 32 -0.87 -1.20 -1.14
N VAL A 33 -1.80 -1.70 -0.33
CA VAL A 33 -1.51 -2.45 0.90
C VAL A 33 -0.73 -3.74 0.60
N ARG A 34 -1.19 -4.55 -0.37
CA ARG A 34 -0.50 -5.79 -0.76
C ARG A 34 0.90 -5.55 -1.31
N LEU A 35 1.05 -4.54 -2.16
CA LEU A 35 2.32 -4.19 -2.80
C LEU A 35 3.35 -3.78 -1.74
N VAL A 36 2.93 -3.02 -0.74
CA VAL A 36 3.81 -2.65 0.38
C VAL A 36 4.11 -3.81 1.32
N ALA A 37 3.13 -4.67 1.63
CA ALA A 37 3.38 -5.84 2.46
C ALA A 37 4.37 -6.81 1.81
N ASP A 38 4.28 -7.00 0.49
CA ASP A 38 5.21 -7.83 -0.29
C ASP A 38 6.60 -7.20 -0.35
N LEU A 39 6.69 -5.89 -0.58
CA LEU A 39 7.95 -5.15 -0.50
C LEU A 39 8.54 -5.14 0.91
N PHE A 40 7.71 -5.08 1.96
CA PHE A 40 8.15 -5.19 3.36
C PHE A 40 8.74 -6.56 3.67
N SER A 41 8.11 -7.62 3.16
CA SER A 41 8.55 -9.00 3.40
C SER A 41 9.78 -9.38 2.58
N SER A 42 9.92 -8.84 1.37
CA SER A 42 11.06 -9.09 0.48
C SER A 42 12.29 -8.24 0.79
N GLY A 43 12.12 -7.14 1.54
CA GLY A 43 13.20 -6.27 2.00
C GLY A 43 14.14 -5.82 0.87
N PRO A 44 13.66 -5.05 -0.13
CA PRO A 44 14.51 -4.61 -1.21
C PRO A 44 15.69 -3.82 -0.64
N GLN A 45 16.92 -4.22 -1.01
CA GLN A 45 18.16 -3.61 -0.52
C GLN A 45 18.22 -2.08 -0.70
N ALA A 46 17.42 -1.54 -1.65
CA ALA A 46 17.24 -0.11 -1.85
C ALA A 46 16.65 0.64 -0.62
N PHE A 47 16.13 -0.06 0.38
CA PHE A 47 15.43 0.53 1.54
C PHE A 47 15.95 0.05 2.91
N GLU A 48 17.16 -0.53 2.99
CA GLU A 48 17.75 -1.10 4.23
C GLU A 48 17.73 -0.13 5.43
N THR A 49 17.78 1.18 5.19
CA THR A 49 17.62 2.22 6.21
C THR A 49 16.40 3.07 5.90
N GLY A 50 15.23 2.70 6.42
CA GLY A 50 14.05 3.57 6.44
C GLY A 50 12.80 3.05 5.73
N TRP A 51 12.74 1.76 5.36
CA TRP A 51 11.51 1.18 4.82
C TRP A 51 10.31 1.32 5.77
N SER A 52 10.51 1.11 7.07
CA SER A 52 9.46 1.26 8.10
C SER A 52 8.94 2.70 8.22
N SER A 53 9.74 3.69 7.81
CA SER A 53 9.37 5.10 7.76
C SER A 53 8.83 5.56 6.39
N CYS A 54 8.76 4.65 5.40
CA CYS A 54 8.09 4.96 4.15
C CYS A 54 6.58 5.13 4.38
N SER A 55 6.02 6.17 3.79
CA SER A 55 4.58 6.43 3.71
C SER A 55 4.08 6.02 2.34
N ILE A 56 2.99 5.25 2.31
CA ILE A 56 2.23 4.98 1.09
C ILE A 56 1.04 5.92 0.99
N HIS A 57 0.83 6.45 -0.21
CA HIS A 57 -0.28 7.31 -0.57
C HIS A 57 -1.01 6.69 -1.77
N VAL A 58 -2.34 6.68 -1.74
CA VAL A 58 -3.17 6.51 -2.92
C VAL A 58 -3.82 7.84 -3.21
N VAL A 59 -3.58 8.39 -4.40
CA VAL A 59 -4.01 9.71 -4.81
C VAL A 59 -4.95 9.58 -5.99
N ALA A 60 -6.13 10.19 -5.95
CA ALA A 60 -7.07 10.22 -7.06
C ALA A 60 -6.63 11.21 -8.16
N GLU A 61 -7.28 11.17 -9.33
CA GLU A 61 -6.94 12.01 -10.49
C GLU A 61 -7.01 13.53 -10.20
N ASP A 62 -7.85 13.94 -9.24
CA ASP A 62 -7.96 15.32 -8.77
C ASP A 62 -6.89 15.75 -7.76
N GLY A 63 -6.00 14.83 -7.38
CA GLY A 63 -4.95 15.06 -6.38
C GLY A 63 -5.38 14.78 -4.94
N GLU A 64 -6.60 14.33 -4.69
CA GLU A 64 -7.06 13.96 -3.34
C GLU A 64 -6.41 12.66 -2.87
N ALA A 65 -5.80 12.68 -1.68
CA ALA A 65 -5.26 11.48 -1.05
C ALA A 65 -6.40 10.65 -0.44
N VAL A 66 -6.76 9.54 -1.08
CA VAL A 66 -7.83 8.64 -0.63
C VAL A 66 -7.34 7.60 0.37
N PHE A 67 -6.03 7.37 0.45
CA PHE A 67 -5.42 6.50 1.45
C PHE A 67 -4.01 6.99 1.79
N VAL A 68 -3.68 6.99 3.08
CA VAL A 68 -2.33 7.28 3.59
C VAL A 68 -2.04 6.32 4.74
N ALA A 69 -0.90 5.64 4.68
CA ALA A 69 -0.43 4.77 5.77
C ALA A 69 1.09 4.68 5.75
N SER A 70 1.73 4.39 6.88
CA SER A 70 3.12 3.94 6.87
C SER A 70 3.25 2.52 6.31
N ALA A 71 4.46 2.12 5.89
CA ALA A 71 4.70 0.77 5.42
C ALA A 71 4.47 -0.28 6.50
N ALA A 72 4.80 0.07 7.76
CA ALA A 72 4.50 -0.76 8.92
C ALA A 72 2.99 -0.93 9.13
N GLU A 73 2.20 0.15 9.01
CA GLU A 73 0.74 0.08 9.11
C GLU A 73 0.13 -0.72 7.97
N ALA A 74 0.61 -0.54 6.73
CA ALA A 74 0.15 -1.30 5.58
C ALA A 74 0.39 -2.82 5.76
N ALA A 75 1.55 -3.21 6.29
CA ALA A 75 1.83 -4.61 6.61
C ALA A 75 0.89 -5.18 7.69
N LEU A 76 0.52 -4.38 8.70
CA LEU A 76 -0.47 -4.79 9.71
C LEU A 76 -1.87 -4.94 9.11
N ILE A 77 -2.28 -4.00 8.25
CA ILE A 77 -3.57 -4.03 7.55
C ILE A 77 -3.66 -5.28 6.68
N GLU A 78 -2.61 -5.61 5.91
CA GLU A 78 -2.56 -6.82 5.10
C GLU A 78 -2.72 -8.07 5.95
N ARG A 79 -1.96 -8.18 7.04
CA ARG A 79 -2.02 -9.33 7.96
C ARG A 79 -3.43 -9.52 8.51
N ASP A 80 -4.09 -8.43 8.88
CA ASP A 80 -5.44 -8.47 9.43
C ASP A 80 -6.47 -8.85 8.34
N LEU A 81 -6.30 -8.39 7.10
CA LEU A 81 -7.13 -8.80 5.95
C LEU A 81 -7.00 -10.30 5.66
N VAL A 82 -5.78 -10.85 5.66
CA VAL A 82 -5.53 -12.29 5.47
C VAL A 82 -6.15 -13.11 6.59
N ARG A 83 -6.04 -12.63 7.84
CA ARG A 83 -6.62 -13.28 9.01
C ARG A 83 -8.15 -13.31 8.95
N SER A 84 -8.78 -12.19 8.57
CA SER A 84 -10.24 -12.12 8.40
C SER A 84 -10.73 -13.02 7.27
N ALA A 85 -10.04 -13.06 6.13
CA ALA A 85 -10.39 -13.95 5.02
C ALA A 85 -10.30 -15.43 5.42
N SER A 86 -9.28 -15.79 6.21
CA SER A 86 -9.09 -17.16 6.72
C SER A 86 -10.15 -17.55 7.75
N ALA A 87 -10.58 -16.61 8.61
CA ALA A 87 -11.66 -16.84 9.56
C ALA A 87 -13.01 -17.03 8.86
N SER A 88 -13.32 -16.24 7.83
CA SER A 88 -14.55 -16.39 7.04
C SER A 88 -14.60 -17.69 6.24
N LEU A 89 -13.45 -18.28 5.91
CA LEU A 89 -13.36 -19.58 5.25
C LEU A 89 -13.52 -20.77 6.21
N ALA A 90 -13.22 -20.58 7.50
CA ALA A 90 -13.33 -21.61 8.53
C ALA A 90 -14.75 -21.70 9.15
N ASP A 91 -15.59 -20.70 8.93
CA ASP A 91 -16.99 -20.63 9.38
C ASP A 91 -18.01 -21.10 8.31
N ASN A 92 -17.53 -21.67 7.18
CA ASN A 92 -18.33 -22.36 6.16
C ASN A 92 -18.01 -23.86 6.13
#